data_AF-A0AAF6BYR2-F1
#
_entry.id   AF-A0AAF6BYR2-F1
#
_cell.length_a   1.000
_cell.length_b   1.000
_cell.length_c   1.000
_cell.angle_alpha   90.00
_cell.angle_beta   90.00
_cell.angle_gamma   90.00
#
_symmetry.space_group_name_H-M   'P 1'
#
loop_
_entity.id
_entity.type
_entity.pdbx_description
1 polymer ?
#
loop_
_entity_poly.entity_id
_entity_poly.type
_entity_poly.pdbx_seq_one_letter_code
_entity_poly.pdbx_strand_id
1 'polypeptide(L)'
;MASQSLVAATGVVCGGCVAQQLALTKASFSFAGASQTVSRSFGARLRHSIGISRPWISKRDGSNPYHRGLQVWAEGKTDGASTSTEMKNPQTIEEAISQARGAVQKAIADGLLRQQVQFLLPVDQRQFNYLDTEPRDYPCGIREEFQACCKVVTGMFKEMTGNGEIVSRRIGEADNEQDPVGLMYPTSKSVAAIIFPIAETLKQVRSLAEKERAPLLIVNPQWRSSGQVVSDFGFGPWRRQAEEFVNTFEKTYVLLEMRVGEASNIVSGTGGVVRILKCYPRNWEVYLMAWDGTSELIADTPTQPAYKELEQIVTEARKRIPWKAPPRILGGSEPAPPPLPASLSGALSVEQIDEMDVTAVRRALMALGLPSSGRLSTLKERLIEAQKK
;
A
#
# COMPACT_ATOMS: atom_id res chain seq x y z
N MET A 1 49.89 -16.78 -61.15
CA MET A 1 49.82 -16.15 -59.81
C MET A 1 50.61 -14.85 -59.89
N ALA A 2 49.90 -13.74 -60.09
CA ALA A 2 50.47 -12.49 -60.56
C ALA A 2 49.92 -11.29 -59.76
N SER A 3 50.87 -10.50 -59.26
CA SER A 3 50.95 -9.04 -59.17
C SER A 3 49.80 -8.16 -58.65
N GLN A 4 50.12 -7.49 -57.55
CA GLN A 4 50.13 -6.02 -57.33
C GLN A 4 48.86 -5.16 -57.54
N SER A 5 48.51 -4.50 -56.42
CA SER A 5 48.36 -3.05 -56.21
C SER A 5 47.25 -2.21 -56.88
N LEU A 6 47.00 -1.09 -56.19
CA LEU A 6 46.23 0.12 -56.52
C LEU A 6 44.71 0.03 -56.36
N VAL A 7 44.02 0.84 -55.52
CA VAL A 7 43.97 2.29 -55.21
C VAL A 7 42.65 2.86 -55.74
N ALA A 8 41.93 3.51 -54.81
CA ALA A 8 40.96 4.60 -54.94
C ALA A 8 39.75 4.47 -55.89
N ALA A 9 38.56 4.84 -55.42
CA ALA A 9 38.11 6.24 -55.44
C ALA A 9 36.59 6.36 -55.26
N THR A 10 36.19 7.27 -54.34
CA THR A 10 35.16 8.33 -54.48
C THR A 10 33.68 8.04 -54.77
N GLY A 11 32.85 8.77 -54.01
CA GLY A 11 31.51 9.27 -54.41
C GLY A 11 30.37 8.66 -53.60
N VAL A 12 29.92 9.25 -52.47
CA VAL A 12 28.99 10.40 -52.34
C VAL A 12 27.75 10.27 -53.24
N VAL A 13 26.56 10.12 -52.64
CA VAL A 13 25.43 11.08 -52.71
C VAL A 13 24.26 10.56 -51.85
N CYS A 14 23.65 11.50 -51.15
CA CYS A 14 22.51 11.45 -50.26
C CYS A 14 21.18 10.99 -50.88
N GLY A 15 20.26 10.59 -50.00
CA GLY A 15 18.91 11.18 -49.97
C GLY A 15 17.76 10.22 -50.31
N GLY A 16 16.80 10.10 -49.39
CA GLY A 16 15.46 9.61 -49.72
C GLY A 16 14.67 9.01 -48.57
N CYS A 17 13.99 9.85 -47.80
CA CYS A 17 12.79 9.48 -47.03
C CYS A 17 11.72 8.92 -47.96
N VAL A 18 11.07 7.80 -47.62
CA VAL A 18 9.65 7.55 -47.96
C VAL A 18 8.98 6.77 -46.83
N ALA A 19 7.89 7.34 -46.34
CA ALA A 19 6.95 6.78 -45.38
C ALA A 19 6.21 5.55 -45.96
N GLN A 20 5.93 4.55 -45.12
CA GLN A 20 5.03 3.45 -45.50
C GLN A 20 3.78 3.42 -44.63
N GLN A 21 2.68 3.35 -45.35
CA GLN A 21 1.31 3.62 -44.96
C GLN A 21 0.61 2.32 -44.54
N LEU A 22 -0.18 2.40 -43.47
CA LEU A 22 -1.05 1.33 -42.99
C LEU A 22 -2.09 0.93 -44.03
N ALA A 23 -2.24 -0.37 -44.26
CA ALA A 23 -3.40 -0.97 -44.91
C ALA A 23 -4.13 -1.88 -43.91
N LEU A 24 -5.37 -1.49 -43.59
CA LEU A 24 -6.38 -2.28 -42.88
C LEU A 24 -7.08 -3.20 -43.89
N THR A 25 -7.18 -4.49 -43.58
CA THR A 25 -8.10 -5.41 -44.26
C THR A 25 -8.91 -6.19 -43.25
N LYS A 26 -10.22 -5.91 -43.24
CA LYS A 26 -11.28 -6.69 -42.60
C LYS A 26 -11.44 -8.01 -43.37
N ALA A 27 -11.61 -9.11 -42.64
CA ALA A 27 -12.17 -10.34 -43.19
C ALA A 27 -13.28 -10.83 -42.24
N SER A 28 -14.51 -10.70 -42.71
CA SER A 28 -15.70 -11.34 -42.17
C SER A 28 -15.75 -12.78 -42.67
N PHE A 29 -16.07 -13.74 -41.80
CA PHE A 29 -16.56 -15.05 -42.22
C PHE A 29 -17.83 -15.39 -41.43
N SER A 30 -18.90 -15.63 -42.20
CA SER A 30 -20.16 -16.21 -41.77
C SER A 30 -20.14 -17.70 -42.15
N PHE A 31 -20.64 -18.57 -41.27
CA PHE A 31 -21.27 -19.82 -41.71
C PHE A 31 -22.44 -20.16 -40.80
N ALA A 32 -23.56 -20.46 -41.46
CA ALA A 32 -24.84 -20.82 -40.88
C ALA A 32 -24.92 -22.33 -40.57
N GLY A 33 -25.82 -22.72 -39.67
CA GLY A 33 -26.46 -24.04 -39.77
C GLY A 33 -26.96 -24.69 -38.47
N ALA A 34 -28.29 -24.86 -38.41
CA ALA A 34 -29.03 -25.94 -37.75
C ALA A 34 -29.40 -25.84 -36.25
N SER A 35 -30.56 -25.20 -36.05
CA SER A 35 -31.70 -25.56 -35.20
C SER A 35 -31.71 -26.94 -34.51
N GLN A 36 -31.98 -26.97 -33.20
CA GLN A 36 -32.93 -27.93 -32.62
C GLN A 36 -33.66 -27.34 -31.41
N THR A 37 -34.97 -27.25 -31.57
CA THR A 37 -35.99 -26.90 -30.57
C THR A 37 -36.33 -28.15 -29.75
N VAL A 38 -36.30 -28.10 -28.42
CA VAL A 38 -37.10 -29.00 -27.57
C VAL A 38 -37.73 -28.22 -26.42
N SER A 39 -39.02 -28.52 -26.25
CA SER A 39 -40.02 -27.88 -25.43
C SER A 39 -39.90 -28.19 -23.92
N ARG A 40 -40.56 -27.32 -23.15
CA ARG A 40 -40.85 -27.43 -21.71
C ARG A 40 -41.58 -28.73 -21.35
N SER A 41 -41.33 -29.25 -20.15
CA SER A 41 -42.41 -29.82 -19.34
C SER A 41 -42.20 -29.60 -17.84
N PHE A 42 -43.30 -29.19 -17.21
CA PHE A 42 -43.54 -29.01 -15.80
C PHE A 42 -43.57 -30.37 -15.09
N GLY A 43 -43.01 -30.44 -13.88
CA GLY A 43 -43.15 -31.59 -12.99
C GLY A 43 -43.10 -31.16 -11.53
N ALA A 44 -44.28 -30.85 -10.97
CA ALA A 44 -44.48 -30.68 -9.53
C ALA A 44 -44.76 -32.04 -8.87
N ARG A 45 -44.14 -32.30 -7.69
CA ARG A 45 -44.63 -33.14 -6.58
C ARG A 45 -43.55 -33.17 -5.48
N LEU A 46 -43.79 -32.55 -4.32
CA LEU A 46 -44.48 -33.04 -3.11
C LEU A 46 -43.49 -33.60 -2.06
N ARG A 47 -43.37 -32.80 -0.99
CA ARG A 47 -43.08 -33.08 0.43
C ARG A 47 -42.78 -34.54 0.78
N HIS A 48 -41.74 -34.75 1.59
CA HIS A 48 -41.85 -35.48 2.87
C HIS A 48 -40.92 -34.85 3.90
N SER A 49 -41.55 -34.34 4.95
CA SER A 49 -40.98 -33.93 6.23
C SER A 49 -40.67 -35.15 7.08
N ILE A 50 -39.50 -35.22 7.71
CA ILE A 50 -39.30 -35.95 8.96
C ILE A 50 -38.51 -35.01 9.89
N GLY A 51 -39.23 -34.43 10.84
CA GLY A 51 -38.65 -33.92 12.07
C GLY A 51 -38.54 -35.07 13.06
N ILE A 52 -37.44 -35.10 13.82
CA ILE A 52 -37.40 -35.81 15.10
C ILE A 52 -36.87 -34.84 16.15
N SER A 53 -37.72 -34.63 17.12
CA SER A 53 -37.61 -33.86 18.34
C SER A 53 -36.71 -34.52 19.39
N ARG A 54 -36.10 -33.69 20.24
CA ARG A 54 -35.37 -33.99 21.50
C ARG A 54 -36.23 -34.84 22.48
N PRO A 55 -35.68 -35.50 23.53
CA PRO A 55 -35.43 -34.80 24.81
C PRO A 55 -34.32 -35.35 25.77
N TRP A 56 -33.85 -34.45 26.63
CA TRP A 56 -33.58 -34.62 28.09
C TRP A 56 -32.26 -35.23 28.67
N ILE A 57 -31.53 -34.34 29.38
CA ILE A 57 -31.06 -34.37 30.79
C ILE A 57 -30.47 -35.69 31.37
N SER A 58 -29.19 -35.64 31.81
CA SER A 58 -28.85 -35.92 33.22
C SER A 58 -27.49 -35.34 33.63
N LYS A 59 -27.48 -34.72 34.82
CA LYS A 59 -26.29 -34.42 35.62
C LYS A 59 -25.67 -35.72 36.14
N ARG A 60 -24.34 -35.77 36.22
CA ARG A 60 -23.68 -36.28 37.43
C ARG A 60 -22.21 -35.88 37.52
N ASP A 61 -21.83 -35.67 38.78
CA ASP A 61 -20.54 -35.30 39.33
C ASP A 61 -19.43 -36.31 39.04
N GLY A 62 -18.18 -35.82 39.09
CA GLY A 62 -17.00 -36.65 38.93
C GLY A 62 -15.70 -35.85 39.13
N SER A 63 -15.44 -35.51 40.39
CA SER A 63 -14.16 -35.13 40.98
C SER A 63 -12.89 -35.72 40.32
N ASN A 64 -11.86 -34.90 40.08
CA ASN A 64 -10.46 -35.21 40.46
C ASN A 64 -9.51 -34.00 40.23
N PRO A 65 -8.30 -33.97 40.84
CA PRO A 65 -7.87 -32.85 41.66
C PRO A 65 -6.44 -32.39 41.33
N TYR A 66 -6.24 -31.16 40.88
CA TYR A 66 -4.90 -30.56 40.84
C TYR A 66 -4.96 -29.10 41.27
N HIS A 67 -5.21 -28.89 42.57
CA HIS A 67 -4.81 -27.66 43.23
C HIS A 67 -3.44 -27.90 43.89
N ARG A 68 -2.39 -27.53 43.16
CA ARG A 68 -1.07 -27.27 43.75
C ARG A 68 -1.04 -25.79 44.12
N GLY A 69 -0.79 -25.52 45.40
CA GLY A 69 -0.87 -24.20 45.98
C GLY A 69 0.13 -23.21 45.38
N LEU A 70 -0.26 -21.94 45.41
CA LEU A 70 0.65 -20.82 45.36
C LEU A 70 0.36 -19.92 46.56
N GLN A 71 1.42 -19.75 47.35
CA GLN A 71 1.48 -18.96 48.56
C GLN A 71 1.12 -17.50 48.27
N VAL A 72 0.31 -16.96 49.18
CA VAL A 72 0.14 -15.53 49.40
C VAL A 72 1.48 -14.97 49.89
N TRP A 73 2.06 -14.05 49.12
CA TRP A 73 3.06 -13.10 49.61
C TRP A 73 2.52 -11.69 49.40
N ALA A 74 2.62 -10.92 50.48
CA ALA A 74 2.10 -9.58 50.62
C ALA A 74 2.91 -8.55 49.81
N GLU A 75 2.19 -7.52 49.36
CA GLU A 75 2.58 -6.12 49.34
C GLU A 75 4.00 -5.78 48.84
N GLY A 76 4.11 -5.67 47.52
CA GLY A 76 5.09 -4.80 46.86
C GLY A 76 4.33 -3.82 45.97
N LYS A 77 4.16 -2.59 46.42
CA LYS A 77 3.65 -1.48 45.63
C LYS A 77 4.70 -1.11 44.57
N THR A 78 4.67 -1.80 43.44
CA THR A 78 5.38 -1.38 42.24
C THR A 78 4.43 -0.58 41.39
N ASP A 79 4.65 0.74 41.34
CA ASP A 79 4.08 1.63 40.33
C ASP A 79 4.67 1.25 38.96
N GLY A 80 4.20 0.11 38.44
CA GLY A 80 4.43 -0.30 37.08
C GLY A 80 3.55 0.56 36.19
N ALA A 81 4.09 1.68 35.72
CA ALA A 81 3.52 2.40 34.60
C ALA A 81 3.41 1.43 33.42
N SER A 82 2.25 0.80 33.26
CA SER A 82 1.87 0.18 32.00
C SER A 82 1.64 1.33 31.03
N THR A 83 2.72 1.78 30.37
CA THR A 83 2.59 2.53 29.13
C THR A 83 1.93 1.59 28.14
N SER A 84 0.60 1.58 28.13
CA SER A 84 -0.16 1.19 26.95
C SER A 84 0.32 2.15 25.86
N THR A 85 1.29 1.73 25.06
CA THR A 85 1.77 2.51 23.93
C THR A 85 0.58 2.66 23.01
N GLU A 86 -0.08 3.81 23.12
CA GLU A 86 -1.17 4.22 22.27
C GLU A 86 -0.69 4.07 20.83
N MET A 87 -1.44 3.29 20.04
CA MET A 87 -1.17 3.20 18.62
C MET A 87 -1.48 4.57 18.04
N LYS A 88 -0.52 5.12 17.31
CA LYS A 88 -0.68 6.43 16.68
C LYS A 88 -0.59 6.24 15.19
N ASN A 89 -1.38 7.01 14.46
CA ASN A 89 -1.22 7.17 13.02
C ASN A 89 0.25 7.50 12.70
N PRO A 90 0.96 6.68 11.93
CA PRO A 90 2.37 6.90 11.66
C PRO A 90 2.58 8.21 10.90
N GLN A 91 3.52 9.00 11.40
CA GLN A 91 3.86 10.31 10.88
C GLN A 91 4.95 10.24 9.80
N THR A 92 5.73 9.15 9.79
CA THR A 92 6.74 8.88 8.76
C THR A 92 6.64 7.45 8.22
N ILE A 93 7.31 7.19 7.11
CA ILE A 93 7.40 5.84 6.56
C ILE A 93 8.22 4.91 7.47
N GLU A 94 9.22 5.42 8.17
CA GLU A 94 10.02 4.66 9.15
C GLU A 94 9.16 4.21 10.34
N GLU A 95 8.27 5.08 10.83
CA GLU A 95 7.30 4.70 11.86
C GLU A 95 6.34 3.61 11.35
N ALA A 96 5.83 3.75 10.12
CA ALA A 96 4.98 2.74 9.49
C ALA A 96 5.72 1.39 9.32
N ILE A 97 7.00 1.41 8.92
CA ILE A 97 7.85 0.21 8.84
C ILE A 97 8.00 -0.44 10.22
N SER A 98 8.30 0.35 11.25
CA SER A 98 8.46 -0.15 12.62
C SER A 98 7.16 -0.76 13.17
N GLN A 99 6.01 -0.12 12.92
CA GLN A 99 4.70 -0.65 13.29
C GLN A 99 4.38 -1.95 12.54
N ALA A 100 4.55 -1.97 11.22
CA ALA A 100 4.31 -3.15 10.39
C ALA A 100 5.20 -4.33 10.80
N ARG A 101 6.49 -4.07 11.05
CA ARG A 101 7.44 -5.06 11.58
C ARG A 101 6.92 -5.66 12.89
N GLY A 102 6.53 -4.81 13.84
CA GLY A 102 6.02 -5.25 15.13
C GLY A 102 4.76 -6.11 15.00
N ALA A 103 3.83 -5.71 14.12
CA ALA A 103 2.61 -6.46 13.85
C ALA A 103 2.91 -7.83 13.22
N VAL A 104 3.77 -7.87 12.21
CA VAL A 104 4.18 -9.10 11.51
C VAL A 104 4.88 -10.05 12.48
N GLN A 105 5.82 -9.56 13.29
CA GLN A 105 6.55 -10.39 14.26
C GLN A 105 5.61 -11.00 15.31
N LYS A 106 4.64 -10.23 15.83
CA LYS A 106 3.61 -10.74 16.73
C LYS A 106 2.75 -11.81 16.06
N ALA A 107 2.27 -11.54 14.85
CA ALA A 107 1.48 -12.50 14.09
C ALA A 107 2.25 -13.80 13.81
N ILE A 108 3.55 -13.72 13.49
CA ILE A 108 4.42 -14.90 13.34
C ILE A 108 4.51 -15.67 14.67
N ALA A 109 4.70 -14.98 15.79
CA ALA A 109 4.78 -15.60 17.11
C ALA A 109 3.46 -16.33 17.49
N ASP A 110 2.33 -15.80 17.04
CA ASP A 110 1.00 -16.40 17.21
C ASP A 110 0.70 -17.52 16.18
N GLY A 111 1.67 -17.88 15.32
CA GLY A 111 1.57 -18.98 14.36
C GLY A 111 0.92 -18.62 13.03
N LEU A 112 0.70 -17.32 12.74
CA LEU A 112 0.13 -16.87 11.47
C LEU A 112 1.19 -16.87 10.36
N LEU A 113 1.10 -17.87 9.48
CA LEU A 113 2.05 -18.05 8.37
C LEU A 113 1.67 -17.29 7.09
N ARG A 114 0.43 -16.84 6.95
CA ARG A 114 -0.03 -16.10 5.76
C ARG A 114 -0.56 -14.76 6.18
N GLN A 115 0.07 -13.69 5.71
CA GLN A 115 -0.21 -12.35 6.18
C GLN A 115 -0.29 -11.36 5.03
N GLN A 116 -1.17 -10.37 5.15
CA GLN A 116 -1.30 -9.26 4.23
C GLN A 116 -0.81 -7.98 4.91
N VAL A 117 0.11 -7.30 4.22
CA VAL A 117 0.65 -6.01 4.61
C VAL A 117 0.33 -4.98 3.52
N GLN A 118 -0.11 -3.80 3.89
CA GLN A 118 -0.36 -2.71 2.94
C GLN A 118 0.11 -1.38 3.51
N PHE A 119 1.06 -0.76 2.83
CA PHE A 119 1.60 0.54 3.19
C PHE A 119 0.96 1.66 2.37
N LEU A 120 0.79 2.82 3.00
CA LEU A 120 0.76 4.09 2.28
C LEU A 120 2.19 4.40 1.83
N LEU A 121 2.48 4.30 0.53
CA LEU A 121 3.84 4.38 0.01
C LEU A 121 4.33 5.84 -0.08
N PRO A 122 5.63 6.11 0.19
CA PRO A 122 6.21 7.45 0.12
C PRO A 122 6.56 7.85 -1.32
N VAL A 123 5.54 7.96 -2.17
CA VAL A 123 5.66 8.38 -3.58
C VAL A 123 5.08 9.78 -3.77
N ASP A 124 5.41 10.42 -4.90
CA ASP A 124 4.99 11.78 -5.24
C ASP A 124 5.31 12.79 -4.12
N GLN A 125 4.36 13.61 -3.68
CA GLN A 125 4.55 14.56 -2.58
C GLN A 125 4.88 13.87 -1.25
N ARG A 126 4.41 12.63 -1.04
CA ARG A 126 4.66 11.86 0.20
C ARG A 126 6.10 11.42 0.37
N GLN A 127 6.92 11.50 -0.68
CA GLN A 127 8.37 11.30 -0.56
C GLN A 127 9.06 12.46 0.18
N PHE A 128 8.42 13.64 0.22
CA PHE A 128 8.93 14.83 0.90
C PHE A 128 8.16 15.11 2.20
N ASN A 129 6.85 14.93 2.18
CA ASN A 129 5.97 15.08 3.33
C ASN A 129 4.99 13.91 3.39
N TYR A 130 5.29 12.91 4.22
CA TYR A 130 4.46 11.71 4.36
C TYR A 130 3.04 12.00 4.84
N LEU A 131 2.82 13.17 5.46
CA LEU A 131 1.53 13.63 5.97
C LEU A 131 0.70 14.38 4.95
N ASP A 132 1.21 14.58 3.73
CA ASP A 132 0.46 15.27 2.70
C ASP A 132 -0.83 14.51 2.35
N THR A 133 -1.94 15.24 2.43
CA THR A 133 -3.30 14.74 2.17
C THR A 133 -3.87 15.29 0.88
N GLU A 134 -3.17 16.20 0.20
CA GLU A 134 -3.68 16.87 -1.00
C GLU A 134 -3.96 15.87 -2.14
N PRO A 135 -4.98 16.15 -2.98
CA PRO A 135 -5.22 15.35 -4.17
C PRO A 135 -3.98 15.40 -5.07
N ARG A 136 -3.66 14.26 -5.69
CA ARG A 136 -2.55 14.21 -6.63
C ARG A 136 -3.01 14.68 -8.01
N ASP A 137 -2.31 15.65 -8.57
CA ASP A 137 -2.54 16.13 -9.94
C ASP A 137 -2.07 15.11 -10.99
N TYR A 138 -1.07 14.29 -10.66
CA TYR A 138 -0.55 13.23 -11.53
C TYR A 138 -0.19 11.99 -10.70
N PRO A 139 -0.64 10.79 -11.09
CA PRO A 139 -0.28 9.56 -10.39
C PRO A 139 1.17 9.14 -10.67
N CYS A 140 1.88 8.73 -9.62
CA CYS A 140 3.16 8.01 -9.72
C CYS A 140 3.06 6.84 -10.71
N GLY A 141 4.14 6.58 -11.46
CA GLY A 141 4.20 5.40 -12.32
C GLY A 141 4.23 4.11 -11.49
N ILE A 142 3.55 3.05 -11.94
CA ILE A 142 3.48 1.77 -11.22
C ILE A 142 4.86 1.17 -10.91
N ARG A 143 5.85 1.41 -11.78
CA ARG A 143 7.24 0.98 -11.58
C ARG A 143 7.91 1.69 -10.42
N GLU A 144 7.67 2.99 -10.26
CA GLU A 144 8.19 3.79 -9.16
C GLU A 144 7.51 3.42 -7.84
N GLU A 145 6.20 3.18 -7.85
CA GLU A 145 5.48 2.67 -6.67
C GLU A 145 6.01 1.30 -6.23
N PHE A 146 6.24 0.39 -7.18
CA PHE A 146 6.85 -0.90 -6.91
C PHE A 146 8.24 -0.77 -6.29
N GLN A 147 9.08 0.11 -6.84
CA GLN A 147 10.43 0.37 -6.29
C GLN A 147 10.37 0.95 -4.88
N ALA A 148 9.43 1.87 -4.62
CA ALA A 148 9.19 2.39 -3.27
C ALA A 148 8.78 1.26 -2.32
N CYS A 149 7.86 0.39 -2.73
CA CYS A 149 7.43 -0.76 -1.94
C CYS A 149 8.59 -1.72 -1.65
N CYS A 150 9.42 -2.05 -2.64
CA CYS A 150 10.63 -2.86 -2.45
C CYS A 150 11.59 -2.25 -1.42
N LYS A 151 11.78 -0.92 -1.42
CA LYS A 151 12.62 -0.23 -0.42
C LYS A 151 12.03 -0.34 0.99
N VAL A 152 10.72 -0.15 1.12
CA VAL A 152 9.99 -0.29 2.40
C VAL A 152 10.13 -1.70 2.96
N VAL A 153 9.90 -2.72 2.13
CA VAL A 153 10.05 -4.13 2.54
C VAL A 153 11.50 -4.48 2.87
N THR A 154 12.47 -3.93 2.14
CA THR A 154 13.89 -4.09 2.45
C THR A 154 14.23 -3.54 3.83
N GLY A 155 13.75 -2.34 4.16
CA GLY A 155 13.93 -1.73 5.49
C GLY A 155 13.34 -2.63 6.59
N MET A 156 12.08 -3.07 6.39
CA MET A 156 11.39 -3.97 7.32
C MET A 156 12.17 -5.28 7.54
N PHE A 157 12.63 -5.93 6.48
CA PHE A 157 13.36 -7.21 6.59
C PHE A 157 14.76 -7.04 7.19
N LYS A 158 15.46 -5.94 6.90
CA LYS A 158 16.76 -5.65 7.52
C LYS A 158 16.63 -5.52 9.03
N GLU A 159 15.63 -4.79 9.51
CA GLU A 159 15.36 -4.68 10.95
C GLU A 159 14.96 -6.02 11.57
N MET A 160 14.18 -6.85 10.86
CA MET A 160 13.78 -8.18 11.37
C MET A 160 14.94 -9.17 11.47
N THR A 161 15.96 -9.05 10.61
CA THR A 161 17.01 -10.07 10.44
C THR A 161 18.40 -9.62 10.86
N GLY A 162 18.53 -8.42 11.44
CA GLY A 162 19.82 -7.89 11.88
C GLY A 162 20.72 -7.43 10.72
N ASN A 163 20.13 -6.77 9.71
CA ASN A 163 20.78 -6.25 8.51
C ASN A 163 21.37 -7.32 7.56
N GLY A 164 20.74 -8.50 7.50
CA GLY A 164 21.08 -9.52 6.50
C GLY A 164 20.83 -9.07 5.06
N GLU A 165 21.45 -9.78 4.12
CA GLU A 165 21.19 -9.59 2.69
C GLU A 165 19.77 -9.98 2.32
N ILE A 166 19.12 -9.16 1.50
CA ILE A 166 17.77 -9.38 1.00
C ILE A 166 17.85 -9.76 -0.47
N VAL A 167 17.40 -10.96 -0.78
CA VAL A 167 17.30 -11.47 -2.16
C VAL A 167 15.97 -11.02 -2.74
N SER A 168 16.01 -10.54 -3.98
CA SER A 168 14.83 -10.17 -4.75
C SER A 168 14.83 -10.87 -6.11
N ARG A 169 13.68 -11.40 -6.51
CA ARG A 169 13.46 -11.92 -7.87
C ARG A 169 12.11 -11.46 -8.39
N ARG A 170 11.98 -11.33 -9.71
CA ARG A 170 10.67 -11.12 -10.35
C ARG A 170 9.86 -12.40 -10.33
N ILE A 171 8.54 -12.26 -10.21
CA ILE A 171 7.57 -13.33 -10.42
C ILE A 171 6.50 -12.82 -11.37
N GLY A 172 5.88 -13.69 -12.16
CA GLY A 172 5.05 -13.28 -13.29
C GLY A 172 5.21 -14.23 -14.47
N GLU A 173 4.52 -13.97 -15.57
CA GLU A 173 4.75 -14.73 -16.80
C GLU A 173 6.08 -14.32 -17.41
N ALA A 174 6.88 -15.31 -17.86
CA ALA A 174 8.21 -15.07 -18.41
C ALA A 174 8.19 -14.14 -19.63
N ASP A 175 7.08 -14.15 -20.38
CA ASP A 175 6.89 -13.37 -21.59
C ASP A 175 6.30 -11.97 -21.30
N ASN A 176 5.88 -11.71 -20.05
CA ASN A 176 5.29 -10.45 -19.62
C ASN A 176 6.15 -9.80 -18.52
N GLU A 177 7.35 -9.35 -18.91
CA GLU A 177 8.30 -8.66 -18.02
C GLU A 177 7.79 -7.28 -17.53
N GLN A 178 6.66 -6.80 -18.06
CA GLN A 178 6.17 -5.45 -17.79
C GLN A 178 5.54 -5.31 -16.41
N ASP A 179 4.95 -6.38 -15.86
CA ASP A 179 4.24 -6.30 -14.59
C ASP A 179 5.20 -6.27 -13.40
N PRO A 180 5.11 -5.26 -12.52
CA PRO A 180 6.07 -5.09 -11.45
C PRO A 180 5.68 -5.93 -10.23
N VAL A 181 5.83 -7.25 -10.34
CA VAL A 181 5.61 -8.20 -9.24
C VAL A 181 6.94 -8.82 -8.81
N GLY A 182 7.17 -8.87 -7.49
CA GLY A 182 8.43 -9.33 -6.92
C GLY A 182 8.24 -10.35 -5.80
N LEU A 183 9.20 -11.26 -5.66
CA LEU A 183 9.38 -12.08 -4.45
C LEU A 183 10.67 -11.65 -3.78
N MET A 184 10.57 -11.27 -2.51
CA MET A 184 11.69 -10.86 -1.66
C MET A 184 11.78 -11.74 -0.42
N TYR A 185 12.99 -12.06 0.01
CA TYR A 185 13.25 -12.80 1.24
C TYR A 185 14.68 -12.52 1.72
N PRO A 186 14.94 -12.52 3.04
CA PRO A 186 16.29 -12.52 3.55
C PRO A 186 16.99 -13.84 3.20
N THR A 187 18.31 -13.85 3.10
CA THR A 187 19.09 -15.08 2.79
C THR A 187 18.83 -16.23 3.77
N SER A 188 18.45 -15.93 5.01
CA SER A 188 18.02 -16.92 6.02
C SER A 188 16.71 -17.63 5.69
N LYS A 189 15.93 -17.10 4.73
CA LYS A 189 14.57 -17.55 4.37
C LYS A 189 13.61 -17.62 5.55
N SER A 190 13.82 -16.80 6.57
CA SER A 190 12.97 -16.76 7.77
C SER A 190 11.58 -16.17 7.52
N VAL A 191 11.40 -15.43 6.43
CA VAL A 191 10.14 -14.83 5.98
C VAL A 191 10.24 -14.57 4.48
N ALA A 192 9.15 -14.62 3.74
CA ALA A 192 9.10 -14.21 2.33
C ALA A 192 7.99 -13.19 2.11
N ALA A 193 8.17 -12.27 1.16
CA ALA A 193 7.18 -11.27 0.78
C ALA A 193 6.98 -11.25 -0.73
N ILE A 194 5.72 -11.36 -1.15
CA ILE A 194 5.31 -11.12 -2.52
C ILE A 194 4.83 -9.68 -2.63
N ILE A 195 5.53 -8.88 -3.42
CA ILE A 195 5.29 -7.44 -3.58
C ILE A 195 4.46 -7.21 -4.83
N PHE A 196 3.39 -6.42 -4.68
CA PHE A 196 2.48 -6.02 -5.75
C PHE A 196 1.84 -7.20 -6.51
N PRO A 197 1.38 -8.28 -5.84
CA PRO A 197 0.73 -9.36 -6.56
C PRO A 197 -0.54 -8.85 -7.27
N ILE A 198 -0.72 -9.33 -8.50
CA ILE A 198 -1.89 -9.11 -9.37
C ILE A 198 -2.67 -10.42 -9.51
N ALA A 199 -3.91 -10.36 -10.01
CA ALA A 199 -4.79 -11.53 -10.13
C ALA A 199 -4.16 -12.66 -10.96
N GLU A 200 -3.43 -12.30 -12.02
CA GLU A 200 -2.73 -13.20 -12.94
C GLU A 200 -1.64 -14.02 -12.22
N THR A 201 -0.99 -13.44 -11.21
CA THR A 201 0.06 -14.10 -10.45
C THR A 201 -0.44 -15.05 -9.37
N LEU A 202 -1.75 -15.09 -9.08
CA LEU A 202 -2.30 -15.86 -7.96
C LEU A 202 -1.99 -17.36 -7.99
N LYS A 203 -1.87 -17.96 -9.17
CA LYS A 203 -1.45 -19.38 -9.28
C LYS A 203 -0.03 -19.59 -8.74
N GLN A 204 0.89 -18.66 -9.04
CA GLN A 204 2.26 -18.69 -8.53
C GLN A 204 2.28 -18.41 -7.02
N VAL A 205 1.50 -17.42 -6.56
CA VAL A 205 1.34 -17.11 -5.13
C VAL A 205 0.84 -18.33 -4.36
N ARG A 206 -0.16 -19.05 -4.89
CA ARG A 206 -0.68 -20.30 -4.29
C ARG A 206 0.39 -21.39 -4.24
N SER A 207 1.13 -21.61 -5.33
CA SER A 207 2.21 -22.61 -5.34
C SER A 207 3.29 -22.31 -4.31
N LEU A 208 3.64 -21.03 -4.12
CA LEU A 208 4.59 -20.62 -3.07
C LEU A 208 4.01 -20.86 -1.67
N ALA A 209 2.75 -20.49 -1.45
CA ALA A 209 2.06 -20.67 -0.17
C ALA A 209 1.84 -22.14 0.24
N GLU A 210 1.92 -23.07 -0.70
CA GLU A 210 1.85 -24.52 -0.47
C GLU A 210 3.23 -25.15 -0.21
N LYS A 211 4.28 -24.63 -0.86
CA LYS A 211 5.65 -25.16 -0.77
C LYS A 211 6.43 -24.60 0.40
N GLU A 212 6.24 -23.32 0.69
CA GLU A 212 6.98 -22.62 1.73
C GLU A 212 6.37 -22.89 3.11
N ARG A 213 7.22 -23.29 4.06
CA ARG A 213 6.85 -23.43 5.48
C ARG A 213 7.11 -22.15 6.28
N ALA A 214 7.91 -21.23 5.72
CA ALA A 214 8.17 -19.94 6.32
C ALA A 214 6.93 -19.02 6.19
N PRO A 215 6.78 -18.03 7.08
CA PRO A 215 5.77 -16.99 6.92
C PRO A 215 5.86 -16.31 5.54
N LEU A 216 4.73 -16.21 4.86
CA LEU A 216 4.58 -15.59 3.55
C LEU A 216 3.67 -14.36 3.66
N LEU A 217 4.23 -13.21 3.29
CA LEU A 217 3.56 -11.94 3.22
C LEU A 217 3.10 -11.66 1.79
N ILE A 218 1.89 -11.11 1.62
CA ILE A 218 1.53 -10.34 0.42
C ILE A 218 1.57 -8.86 0.77
N VAL A 219 2.32 -8.08 0.00
CA VAL A 219 2.60 -6.67 0.30
C VAL A 219 2.04 -5.79 -0.81
N ASN A 220 1.17 -4.85 -0.44
CA ASN A 220 0.51 -3.90 -1.34
C ASN A 220 -0.10 -4.60 -2.59
N PRO A 221 -1.02 -5.57 -2.40
CA PRO A 221 -1.69 -6.23 -3.51
C PRO A 221 -2.42 -5.22 -4.41
N GLN A 222 -2.41 -5.48 -5.71
CA GLN A 222 -2.91 -4.54 -6.72
C GLN A 222 -4.38 -4.81 -7.14
N TRP A 223 -4.96 -5.93 -6.71
CA TRP A 223 -6.38 -6.21 -6.93
C TRP A 223 -7.27 -5.41 -5.98
N ARG A 224 -8.48 -5.09 -6.44
CA ARG A 224 -9.54 -4.50 -5.62
C ARG A 224 -10.56 -5.57 -5.27
N SER A 225 -10.71 -5.84 -3.97
CA SER A 225 -11.70 -6.80 -3.47
C SER A 225 -13.14 -6.25 -3.45
N SER A 226 -13.33 -4.94 -3.64
CA SER A 226 -14.65 -4.30 -3.62
C SER A 226 -14.70 -3.03 -4.49
N GLY A 227 -15.82 -2.79 -5.16
CA GLY A 227 -16.13 -1.51 -5.81
C GLY A 227 -15.98 -1.46 -7.34
N GLN A 228 -15.49 -2.53 -7.99
CA GLN A 228 -15.59 -2.68 -9.44
C GLN A 228 -16.81 -3.54 -9.83
N VAL A 229 -17.43 -3.22 -10.96
CA VAL A 229 -18.56 -3.99 -11.54
C VAL A 229 -18.13 -5.42 -11.90
N VAL A 230 -16.86 -5.59 -12.26
CA VAL A 230 -16.22 -6.88 -12.52
C VAL A 230 -15.06 -7.02 -11.55
N SER A 231 -15.05 -8.12 -10.78
CA SER A 231 -13.94 -8.45 -9.89
C SER A 231 -12.67 -8.72 -10.71
N ASP A 232 -11.52 -8.24 -10.24
CA ASP A 232 -10.21 -8.56 -10.86
C ASP A 232 -9.96 -10.09 -10.94
N PHE A 233 -10.60 -10.86 -10.04
CA PHE A 233 -10.56 -12.33 -10.06
C PHE A 233 -11.53 -13.00 -11.05
N GLY A 234 -12.14 -12.25 -11.95
CA GLY A 234 -13.10 -12.76 -12.95
C GLY A 234 -14.47 -13.09 -12.36
N PHE A 235 -15.10 -14.16 -12.86
CA PHE A 235 -16.49 -14.52 -12.56
C PHE A 235 -16.65 -15.98 -12.11
N GLY A 236 -17.77 -16.26 -11.44
CA GLY A 236 -18.19 -17.62 -11.10
C GLY A 236 -17.27 -18.34 -10.09
N PRO A 237 -17.04 -19.66 -10.25
CA PRO A 237 -16.26 -20.46 -9.31
C PRO A 237 -14.81 -20.02 -9.14
N TRP A 238 -14.17 -19.52 -10.21
CA TRP A 238 -12.76 -19.09 -10.18
C TRP A 238 -12.57 -17.87 -9.28
N ARG A 239 -13.51 -16.91 -9.35
CA ARG A 239 -13.54 -15.76 -8.45
C ARG A 239 -13.60 -16.19 -6.99
N ARG A 240 -14.53 -17.10 -6.65
CA ARG A 240 -14.70 -17.58 -5.28
C ARG A 240 -13.42 -18.25 -4.76
N GLN A 241 -12.79 -19.10 -5.56
CA GLN A 241 -11.55 -19.79 -5.17
C GLN A 241 -10.37 -18.83 -4.99
N ALA A 242 -10.31 -17.74 -5.77
CA ALA A 242 -9.31 -16.69 -5.61
C ALA A 242 -9.56 -15.88 -4.33
N GLU A 243 -10.80 -15.44 -4.10
CA GLU A 243 -11.20 -14.72 -2.89
C GLU A 243 -10.97 -15.55 -1.62
N GLU A 244 -11.38 -16.83 -1.61
CA GLU A 244 -11.14 -17.76 -0.50
C GLU A 244 -9.65 -17.91 -0.20
N PHE A 245 -8.81 -18.01 -1.23
CA PHE A 245 -7.37 -18.11 -1.06
C PHE A 245 -6.74 -16.82 -0.52
N VAL A 246 -7.10 -15.66 -1.10
CA VAL A 246 -6.61 -14.35 -0.63
C VAL A 246 -7.05 -14.11 0.81
N ASN A 247 -8.27 -14.51 1.19
CA ASN A 247 -8.76 -14.42 2.56
C ASN A 247 -8.05 -15.35 3.55
N THR A 248 -7.18 -16.27 3.09
CA THR A 248 -6.28 -17.00 4.00
C THR A 248 -5.10 -16.16 4.48
N PHE A 249 -4.86 -14.98 3.89
CA PHE A 249 -3.85 -14.03 4.36
C PHE A 249 -4.47 -13.07 5.37
N GLU A 250 -4.06 -13.20 6.63
CA GLU A 250 -4.56 -12.34 7.70
C GLU A 250 -4.03 -10.90 7.51
N LYS A 251 -4.89 -9.89 7.62
CA LYS A 251 -4.47 -8.49 7.50
C LYS A 251 -3.72 -8.07 8.76
N THR A 252 -2.39 -8.17 8.73
CA THR A 252 -1.55 -7.90 9.90
C THR A 252 -1.16 -6.44 10.02
N TYR A 253 -0.95 -5.76 8.90
CA TYR A 253 -0.74 -4.32 8.88
C TYR A 253 -1.36 -3.71 7.62
N VAL A 254 -2.25 -2.73 7.76
CA VAL A 254 -2.84 -2.02 6.61
C VAL A 254 -2.95 -0.55 6.97
N LEU A 255 -2.31 0.33 6.19
CA LEU A 255 -2.49 1.76 6.27
C LEU A 255 -3.02 2.26 4.92
N LEU A 256 -4.26 2.72 4.92
CA LEU A 256 -4.94 3.29 3.76
C LEU A 256 -5.25 4.74 4.00
N GLU A 257 -5.33 5.53 2.94
CA GLU A 257 -5.85 6.89 2.97
C GLU A 257 -7.04 7.01 2.01
N MET A 258 -8.13 7.60 2.48
CA MET A 258 -9.37 7.72 1.72
C MET A 258 -9.98 9.11 1.87
N ARG A 259 -10.56 9.60 0.76
CA ARG A 259 -11.37 10.83 0.73
C ARG A 259 -12.83 10.46 0.91
N VAL A 260 -13.46 10.99 1.94
CA VAL A 260 -14.82 10.66 2.35
C VAL A 260 -15.68 11.93 2.30
N GLY A 261 -16.82 11.86 1.61
CA GLY A 261 -17.70 13.02 1.40
C GLY A 261 -17.02 14.17 0.66
N GLU A 262 -17.39 15.41 1.00
CA GLU A 262 -16.74 16.62 0.48
C GLU A 262 -15.40 16.82 1.20
N ALA A 263 -14.39 16.02 0.81
CA ALA A 263 -13.05 16.02 1.38
C ALA A 263 -12.21 17.25 0.94
N SER A 264 -12.84 18.42 0.87
CA SER A 264 -12.14 19.68 0.69
C SER A 264 -11.48 20.08 2.02
N ASN A 265 -10.24 20.56 1.95
CA ASN A 265 -9.55 21.18 3.10
C ASN A 265 -10.07 22.60 3.37
N ILE A 266 -11.05 23.06 2.58
CA ILE A 266 -11.70 24.37 2.66
C ILE A 266 -13.10 24.16 3.24
N VAL A 267 -13.26 24.39 4.54
CA VAL A 267 -14.54 24.62 5.26
C VAL A 267 -15.77 23.86 4.71
N SER A 268 -15.66 22.55 4.48
CA SER A 268 -16.83 21.69 4.28
C SER A 268 -17.12 20.99 5.61
N GLY A 269 -18.33 21.21 6.13
CA GLY A 269 -18.79 20.57 7.37
C GLY A 269 -19.04 19.06 7.24
N THR A 270 -18.98 18.53 6.02
CA THR A 270 -19.40 17.18 5.64
C THR A 270 -18.33 16.47 4.82
N GLY A 271 -17.29 15.96 5.49
CA GLY A 271 -16.27 15.13 4.84
C GLY A 271 -14.87 15.29 5.42
N GLY A 272 -13.90 14.64 4.78
CA GLY A 272 -12.49 14.74 5.14
C GLY A 272 -11.63 13.67 4.51
N VAL A 273 -10.32 13.82 4.70
CA VAL A 273 -9.34 12.76 4.43
C VAL A 273 -9.20 11.93 5.69
N VAL A 274 -9.32 10.60 5.56
CA VAL A 274 -9.14 9.66 6.67
C VAL A 274 -7.99 8.72 6.38
N ARG A 275 -7.26 8.35 7.43
CA ARG A 275 -6.36 7.20 7.42
C ARG A 275 -6.98 6.05 8.18
N ILE A 276 -6.95 4.87 7.58
CA ILE A 276 -7.51 3.65 8.15
C ILE A 276 -6.32 2.74 8.45
N LEU A 277 -6.11 2.44 9.72
CA LEU A 277 -4.98 1.68 10.23
C LEU A 277 -5.46 0.35 10.81
N LYS A 278 -4.92 -0.76 10.32
CA LYS A 278 -4.92 -2.06 10.98
C LYS A 278 -3.50 -2.35 11.40
N CYS A 279 -3.30 -2.73 12.65
CA CYS A 279 -1.99 -3.20 13.13
C CYS A 279 -2.21 -4.27 14.20
N TYR A 280 -1.90 -5.51 13.84
CA TYR A 280 -2.17 -6.71 14.62
C TYR A 280 -1.52 -6.65 16.02
N PRO A 281 -2.21 -7.08 17.09
CA PRO A 281 -3.51 -7.75 17.12
C PRO A 281 -4.73 -6.82 17.27
N ARG A 282 -4.54 -5.50 17.16
CA ARG A 282 -5.60 -4.52 17.48
C ARG A 282 -6.67 -4.46 16.40
N ASN A 283 -7.79 -3.82 16.75
CA ASN A 283 -8.87 -3.48 15.85
C ASN A 283 -8.41 -2.49 14.76
N TRP A 284 -9.33 -2.19 13.85
CA TRP A 284 -9.17 -1.13 12.86
C TRP A 284 -9.37 0.23 13.50
N GLU A 285 -8.44 1.14 13.30
CA GLU A 285 -8.49 2.50 13.80
C GLU A 285 -8.69 3.46 12.63
N VAL A 286 -9.57 4.44 12.80
CA VAL A 286 -9.85 5.48 11.78
C VAL A 286 -9.40 6.82 12.31
N TYR A 287 -8.49 7.46 11.58
CA TYR A 287 -7.95 8.77 11.90
C TYR A 287 -8.48 9.82 10.92
N LEU A 288 -9.05 10.89 11.44
CA LEU A 288 -9.36 12.08 10.64
C LEU A 288 -8.09 12.90 10.47
N MET A 289 -7.70 13.17 9.23
CA MET A 289 -6.51 13.96 8.92
C MET A 289 -6.85 15.43 8.77
N ALA A 290 -6.01 16.29 9.34
CA ALA A 290 -5.97 17.71 9.04
C ALA A 290 -4.92 18.01 7.97
N TRP A 291 -5.00 19.20 7.37
CA TRP A 291 -4.09 19.60 6.29
C TRP A 291 -2.65 19.85 6.76
N ASP A 292 -2.45 20.17 8.05
CA ASP A 292 -1.14 20.39 8.68
C ASP A 292 -0.44 19.08 9.06
N GLY A 293 -1.05 17.94 8.73
CA GLY A 293 -0.55 16.61 9.04
C GLY A 293 -0.96 16.07 10.40
N THR A 294 -1.58 16.89 11.26
CA THR A 294 -2.15 16.39 12.50
C THR A 294 -3.33 15.45 12.23
N SER A 295 -3.60 14.54 13.15
CA SER A 295 -4.68 13.57 12.99
C SER A 295 -5.32 13.22 14.32
N GLU A 296 -6.62 12.93 14.28
CA GLU A 296 -7.41 12.54 15.46
C GLU A 296 -8.05 11.18 15.24
N LEU A 297 -7.95 10.29 16.23
CA LEU A 297 -8.64 9.00 16.22
C LEU A 297 -10.15 9.25 16.40
N ILE A 298 -10.94 8.85 15.41
CA ILE A 298 -12.40 9.07 15.38
C ILE A 298 -13.22 7.79 15.49
N ALA A 299 -12.61 6.61 15.28
CA ALA A 299 -13.26 5.32 15.49
C ALA A 299 -12.26 4.18 15.72
N ASP A 300 -12.72 3.17 16.45
CA ASP A 300 -12.10 1.85 16.60
C ASP A 300 -13.16 0.79 16.24
N THR A 301 -12.91 -0.04 15.24
CA THR A 301 -13.86 -1.02 14.70
C THR A 301 -13.24 -2.42 14.56
N PRO A 302 -14.00 -3.49 14.84
CA PRO A 302 -13.47 -4.86 14.76
C PRO A 302 -13.15 -5.29 13.32
N THR A 303 -13.84 -4.73 12.34
CA THR A 303 -13.67 -4.99 10.90
C THR A 303 -13.30 -3.72 10.16
N GLN A 304 -12.71 -3.86 8.97
CA GLN A 304 -12.40 -2.74 8.10
C GLN A 304 -13.70 -2.00 7.75
N PRO A 305 -13.83 -0.70 8.06
CA PRO A 305 -15.05 0.04 7.80
C PRO A 305 -15.27 0.22 6.30
N ALA A 306 -16.50 0.02 5.85
CA ALA A 306 -16.90 0.28 4.47
C ALA A 306 -17.06 1.79 4.20
N TYR A 307 -17.09 2.21 2.93
CA TYR A 307 -17.19 3.62 2.56
C TYR A 307 -18.38 4.36 3.23
N LYS A 308 -19.57 3.75 3.22
CA LYS A 308 -20.76 4.33 3.86
C LYS A 308 -20.62 4.45 5.37
N GLU A 309 -19.93 3.52 6.00
CA GLU A 309 -19.66 3.58 7.46
C GLU A 309 -18.67 4.69 7.76
N LEU A 310 -17.64 4.87 6.91
CA LEU A 310 -16.70 6.00 7.01
C LEU A 310 -17.42 7.34 6.89
N GLU A 311 -18.37 7.49 5.96
CA GLU A 311 -19.17 8.73 5.84
C GLU A 311 -19.90 9.05 7.15
N GLN A 312 -20.51 8.05 7.78
CA GLN A 312 -21.20 8.20 9.06
C GLN A 312 -20.24 8.54 10.19
N ILE A 313 -19.11 7.81 10.29
CA ILE A 313 -18.06 8.04 11.30
C ILE A 313 -17.52 9.47 11.18
N VAL A 314 -17.17 9.92 9.97
CA VAL A 314 -16.65 11.27 9.74
C VAL A 314 -17.70 12.33 10.05
N THR A 315 -18.95 12.13 9.63
CA THR A 315 -20.05 13.08 9.89
C THR A 315 -20.29 13.23 11.40
N GLU A 316 -20.30 12.13 12.15
CA GLU A 316 -20.46 12.17 13.60
C GLU A 316 -19.26 12.79 14.32
N ALA A 317 -18.04 12.48 13.86
CA ALA A 317 -16.83 13.09 14.38
C ALA A 317 -16.81 14.61 14.18
N ARG A 318 -17.20 15.09 12.99
CA ARG A 318 -17.30 16.52 12.65
C ARG A 318 -18.28 17.29 13.52
N LYS A 319 -19.31 16.65 14.07
CA LYS A 319 -20.25 17.27 15.02
C LYS A 319 -19.64 17.45 16.41
N ARG A 320 -18.69 16.59 16.80
CA ARG A 320 -18.15 16.52 18.18
C ARG A 320 -16.81 17.20 18.32
N ILE A 321 -15.99 17.16 17.27
CA ILE A 321 -14.62 17.65 17.29
C ILE A 321 -14.61 19.05 16.68
N PRO A 322 -14.42 20.13 17.48
CA PRO A 322 -14.15 21.44 16.93
C PRO A 322 -12.82 21.35 16.17
N TRP A 323 -12.85 21.73 14.89
CA TRP A 323 -11.70 21.59 14.01
C TRP A 323 -10.50 22.36 14.58
N LYS A 324 -9.43 21.64 14.91
CA LYS A 324 -8.26 22.18 15.63
C LYS A 324 -7.34 23.01 14.71
N ALA A 325 -7.29 22.70 13.42
CA ALA A 325 -6.49 23.43 12.44
C ALA A 325 -7.31 24.58 11.85
N PRO A 326 -6.76 25.79 11.65
CA PRO A 326 -7.48 26.84 10.93
C PRO A 326 -7.80 26.37 9.49
N PRO A 327 -8.91 26.82 8.87
CA PRO A 327 -9.19 26.50 7.48
C PRO A 327 -8.04 26.88 6.55
N ARG A 328 -7.76 26.04 5.54
CA ARG A 328 -6.78 26.40 4.51
C ARG A 328 -7.37 27.50 3.63
N ILE A 329 -6.90 28.74 3.78
CA ILE A 329 -7.30 29.86 2.91
C ILE A 329 -6.58 29.69 1.57
N LEU A 330 -7.29 29.22 0.56
CA LEU A 330 -6.77 29.15 -0.81
C LEU A 330 -6.58 30.57 -1.35
N GLY A 331 -5.31 31.01 -1.40
CA GLY A 331 -4.91 32.37 -1.73
C GLY A 331 -3.81 32.94 -0.82
N GLY A 332 -3.54 32.31 0.32
CA GLY A 332 -2.34 32.56 1.12
C GLY A 332 -1.21 31.63 0.70
N SER A 333 0.03 32.13 0.69
CA SER A 333 1.26 31.35 0.53
C SER A 333 1.17 30.03 1.30
N GLU A 334 1.64 28.94 0.68
CA GLU A 334 1.75 27.61 1.26
C GLU A 334 2.11 27.67 2.75
N PRO A 335 1.53 26.80 3.61
CA PRO A 335 2.01 26.70 4.98
C PRO A 335 3.51 26.42 4.93
N ALA A 336 4.27 27.20 5.70
CA ALA A 336 5.72 27.10 5.70
C ALA A 336 6.11 25.62 5.85
N PRO A 337 6.96 25.08 4.97
CA PRO A 337 7.39 23.70 5.09
C PRO A 337 8.03 23.48 6.47
N PRO A 338 8.05 22.23 6.96
CA PRO A 338 8.61 21.91 8.27
C PRO A 338 9.97 22.59 8.43
N PRO A 339 10.26 23.18 9.62
CA PRO A 339 11.47 23.93 9.83
C PRO A 339 12.66 23.06 9.45
N LEU A 340 13.53 23.62 8.61
CA LEU A 340 14.72 22.94 8.15
C LEU A 340 15.54 22.44 9.36
N PRO A 341 16.29 21.32 9.25
CA PRO A 341 17.32 21.02 10.23
C PRO A 341 18.20 22.27 10.41
N ALA A 342 18.58 22.60 11.66
CA ALA A 342 19.24 23.85 12.03
C ALA A 342 20.51 24.20 11.21
N SER A 343 21.03 23.26 10.43
CA SER A 343 22.12 23.44 9.46
C SER A 343 21.73 24.19 8.17
N LEU A 344 20.44 24.43 7.90
CA LEU A 344 19.95 25.09 6.67
C LEU A 344 19.12 26.37 6.95
N SER A 345 19.00 26.79 8.21
CA SER A 345 18.28 28.01 8.59
C SER A 345 19.12 29.30 8.47
N GLY A 346 20.40 29.18 8.06
CA GLY A 346 21.30 30.31 7.82
C GLY A 346 21.56 30.54 6.32
N ALA A 347 22.24 31.63 6.00
CA ALA A 347 22.68 31.90 4.63
C ALA A 347 23.68 30.82 4.18
N LEU A 348 23.35 30.13 3.10
CA LEU A 348 24.22 29.09 2.52
C LEU A 348 25.25 29.74 1.59
N SER A 349 26.50 29.29 1.66
CA SER A 349 27.51 29.71 0.70
C SER A 349 27.25 29.11 -0.69
N VAL A 350 27.83 29.71 -1.73
CA VAL A 350 27.68 29.20 -3.10
C VAL A 350 28.25 27.79 -3.23
N GLU A 351 29.36 27.52 -2.54
CA GLU A 351 30.01 26.21 -2.50
C GLU A 351 29.12 25.16 -1.83
N GLN A 352 28.45 25.53 -0.73
CA GLN A 352 27.48 24.64 -0.08
C GLN A 352 26.30 24.31 -1.00
N ILE A 353 25.80 25.29 -1.75
CA ILE A 353 24.71 25.09 -2.72
C ILE A 353 25.16 24.20 -3.89
N ASP A 354 26.41 24.34 -4.33
CA ASP A 354 26.97 23.51 -5.39
C ASP A 354 27.18 22.04 -4.98
N GLU A 355 27.42 21.77 -3.70
CA GLU A 355 27.51 20.39 -3.17
C GLU A 355 26.14 19.75 -2.93
N MET A 356 25.05 20.54 -2.88
CA MET A 356 23.72 20.00 -2.63
C MET A 356 23.20 19.13 -3.78
N ASP A 357 22.57 18.02 -3.39
CA ASP A 357 21.79 17.18 -4.31
C ASP A 357 20.44 17.85 -4.66
N VAL A 358 19.75 17.29 -5.66
CA VAL A 358 18.48 17.83 -6.14
C VAL A 358 17.39 17.88 -5.05
N THR A 359 17.42 16.95 -4.10
CA THR A 359 16.46 16.88 -3.01
C THR A 359 16.69 18.01 -2.01
N ALA A 360 17.96 18.24 -1.65
CA ALA A 360 18.37 19.31 -0.75
C ALA A 360 18.05 20.69 -1.34
N VAL A 361 18.37 20.93 -2.62
CA VAL A 361 18.08 22.23 -3.28
C VAL A 361 16.58 22.49 -3.37
N ARG A 362 15.78 21.46 -3.69
CA ARG A 362 14.31 21.59 -3.72
C ARG A 362 13.72 21.92 -2.36
N ARG A 363 14.18 21.26 -1.30
CA ARG A 363 13.76 21.55 0.08
C ARG A 363 14.11 22.98 0.49
N ALA A 364 15.31 23.45 0.18
CA ALA A 364 15.72 24.82 0.47
C ALA A 364 14.89 25.87 -0.29
N LEU A 365 14.58 25.64 -1.58
CA LEU A 365 13.70 26.52 -2.35
C LEU A 365 12.27 26.54 -1.83
N MET A 366 11.70 25.36 -1.48
CA MET A 366 10.38 25.28 -0.85
C MET A 366 10.34 26.06 0.47
N ALA A 367 11.40 25.96 1.28
CA ALA A 367 11.51 26.70 2.54
C ALA A 367 11.53 28.23 2.36
N LEU A 368 12.04 28.71 1.23
CA LEU A 368 12.01 30.12 0.86
C LEU A 368 10.72 30.53 0.12
N GLY A 369 9.75 29.63 -0.06
CA GLY A 369 8.54 29.88 -0.84
C GLY A 369 8.80 30.09 -2.33
N LEU A 370 9.88 29.53 -2.86
CA LEU A 370 10.30 29.69 -4.25
C LEU A 370 9.96 28.46 -5.10
N PRO A 371 9.76 28.62 -6.42
CA PRO A 371 9.52 27.49 -7.32
C PRO A 371 10.62 26.44 -7.22
N SER A 372 10.24 25.18 -7.01
CA SER A 372 11.16 24.03 -6.81
C SER A 372 11.19 23.05 -8.00
N SER A 373 10.52 23.39 -9.10
CA SER A 373 10.55 22.64 -10.37
C SER A 373 11.65 23.16 -11.31
N GLY A 374 12.24 22.24 -12.09
CA GLY A 374 13.29 22.54 -13.07
C GLY A 374 14.50 21.61 -12.99
N ARG A 375 15.49 21.88 -13.86
CA ARG A 375 16.80 21.22 -13.86
C ARG A 375 17.62 21.68 -12.65
N LEU A 376 18.50 20.82 -12.14
CA LEU A 376 19.30 21.09 -10.94
C LEU A 376 20.09 22.41 -11.02
N SER A 377 20.70 22.71 -12.17
CA SER A 377 21.43 23.97 -12.39
C SER A 377 20.54 25.20 -12.18
N THR A 378 19.34 25.20 -12.76
CA THR A 378 18.36 26.29 -12.61
C THR A 378 17.85 26.43 -11.18
N LEU A 379 17.72 25.31 -10.46
CA LEU A 379 17.32 25.33 -9.05
C LEU A 379 18.43 25.93 -8.17
N LYS A 380 19.69 25.58 -8.42
CA LYS A 380 20.85 26.14 -7.71
C LYS A 380 21.00 27.63 -7.96
N GLU A 381 20.93 28.07 -9.21
CA GLU A 381 20.96 29.50 -9.57
C GLU A 381 19.86 30.29 -8.85
N ARG A 382 18.63 29.76 -8.82
CA ARG A 382 17.50 30.38 -8.12
C ARG A 382 17.73 30.49 -6.61
N LEU A 383 18.32 29.46 -6.01
CA LEU A 383 18.64 29.46 -4.58
C LEU A 383 19.75 30.47 -4.26
N ILE A 384 20.77 30.55 -5.11
CA ILE A 384 21.86 31.54 -5.00
C ILE A 384 21.33 32.96 -5.14
N GLU A 385 20.43 33.22 -6.10
CA GLU A 385 19.84 34.55 -6.29
C GLU A 385 18.98 34.96 -5.08
N ALA A 386 18.23 34.03 -4.51
CA ALA A 386 17.40 34.27 -3.34
C ALA A 386 18.19 34.60 -2.07
N GLN A 387 19.39 34.01 -1.92
CA GLN A 387 20.28 34.24 -0.77
C GLN A 387 21.11 35.52 -0.89
N LYS A 388 21.10 36.19 -2.05
CA LYS A 388 21.77 37.48 -2.29
C LYS A 388 20.90 38.69 -1.96
N LYS A 389 19.58 38.50 -1.78
CA LYS A 389 18.61 39.53 -1.40
C LYS A 389 18.42 39.52 0.11
#